data_AF-A0A2D6K9F8-F1
#
_entry.id   AF-A0A2D6K9F8-F1
#
_cell.length_a   1.000
_cell.length_b   1.000
_cell.length_c   1.000
_cell.angle_alpha   90.00
_cell.angle_beta   90.00
_cell.angle_gamma   90.00
#
_symmetry.space_group_name_H-M   'P 1'
#
loop_
_entity.id
_entity.type
_entity.pdbx_description
1 polymer ?
#
loop_
_entity_poly.entity_id
_entity_poly.type
_entity_poly.pdbx_seq_one_letter_code
_entity_poly.pdbx_strand_id
1 'polypeptide(L)'
;MTLTHLFRAQALFAWLWAVMLWFAPEMVAQGPGWEVTPDAISFGQVVSVPMFGIGMISWMAPTWVVDNLKKLGMLMGVYINGLFIAVQLFHISTGASTFDPLGMIPTIIFAALFFWKCRAAD
;
A
#
# COMPACT_ATOMS: atom_id res chain seq x y z
N MET A 1 12.22 -8.79 13.72
CA MET A 1 11.03 -8.61 12.85
C MET A 1 10.84 -9.83 11.96
N THR A 2 9.67 -10.47 12.00
CA THR A 2 9.32 -11.67 11.19
C THR A 2 8.48 -11.27 9.97
N LEU A 3 8.30 -12.16 9.00
CA LEU A 3 7.37 -11.93 7.88
C LEU A 3 5.94 -11.70 8.36
N THR A 4 5.50 -12.43 9.40
CA THR A 4 4.21 -12.18 10.05
C THR A 4 4.07 -10.73 10.51
N HIS A 5 5.07 -10.17 11.19
CA HIS A 5 5.04 -8.77 11.63
C HIS A 5 4.97 -7.80 10.45
N LEU A 6 5.70 -8.06 9.36
CA LEU A 6 5.65 -7.22 8.15
C LEU A 6 4.26 -7.23 7.49
N PHE A 7 3.64 -8.41 7.38
CA PHE A 7 2.28 -8.55 6.87
C PHE A 7 1.25 -7.80 7.73
N ARG A 8 1.36 -7.86 9.05
CA ARG A 8 0.49 -7.10 9.97
C ARG A 8 0.70 -5.59 9.82
N ALA A 9 1.95 -5.14 9.71
CA ALA A 9 2.27 -3.72 9.52
C ALA A 9 1.74 -3.19 8.17
N GLN A 10 1.91 -3.95 7.08
CA GLN A 10 1.35 -3.59 5.78
C GLN A 10 -0.19 -3.56 5.80
N ALA A 11 -0.83 -4.47 6.54
CA ALA A 11 -2.27 -4.46 6.72
C ALA A 11 -2.77 -3.19 7.42
N LEU A 12 -2.10 -2.79 8.52
CA LEU A 12 -2.44 -1.55 9.24
C LEU A 12 -2.24 -0.32 8.35
N PHE A 13 -1.17 -0.29 7.55
CA PHE A 13 -0.94 0.80 6.61
C PHE A 13 -2.03 0.87 5.53
N ALA A 14 -2.42 -0.27 4.95
CA ALA A 14 -3.53 -0.32 4.00
C ALA A 14 -4.85 0.13 4.62
N TRP A 15 -5.15 -0.27 5.87
CA TRP A 15 -6.35 0.18 6.56
C TRP A 15 -6.33 1.66 6.92
N LEU A 16 -5.18 2.22 7.26
CA LEU A 16 -5.03 3.68 7.41
C LEU A 16 -5.46 4.38 6.11
N TRP A 17 -4.95 3.91 4.96
CA TRP A 17 -5.35 4.42 3.65
C TRP A 17 -6.83 4.24 3.36
N ALA A 18 -7.40 3.07 3.67
CA ALA A 18 -8.83 2.83 3.50
C ALA A 18 -9.69 3.80 4.34
N VAL A 19 -9.33 4.01 5.60
CA VAL A 19 -10.03 4.96 6.49
C VAL A 19 -9.91 6.38 5.96
N MET A 20 -8.72 6.81 5.55
CA MET A 20 -8.52 8.16 5.00
C MET A 20 -9.28 8.36 3.69
N LEU A 21 -9.23 7.41 2.76
CA LEU A 21 -9.98 7.47 1.50
C LEU A 21 -11.51 7.54 1.71
N TRP A 22 -12.01 6.91 2.78
CA TRP A 22 -13.45 6.94 3.08
C TRP A 22 -13.86 8.25 3.77
N PHE A 23 -13.19 8.61 4.86
CA PHE A 23 -13.65 9.64 5.79
C PHE A 23 -12.90 10.96 5.69
N ALA A 24 -11.72 10.99 5.07
CA ALA A 24 -10.86 12.17 4.95
C ALA A 24 -10.13 12.24 3.59
N PRO A 25 -10.85 12.17 2.45
CA PRO A 25 -10.25 12.18 1.12
C PRO A 25 -9.43 13.46 0.85
N GLU A 26 -9.74 14.57 1.51
CA GLU A 26 -8.97 15.81 1.47
C GLU A 26 -7.53 15.59 1.98
N MET A 27 -7.34 14.81 3.04
CA MET A 27 -6.01 14.50 3.57
C MET A 27 -5.21 13.62 2.60
N VAL A 28 -5.89 12.70 1.91
CA VAL A 28 -5.27 11.87 0.87
C VAL A 28 -4.78 12.73 -0.28
N ALA A 29 -5.58 13.69 -0.72
CA ALA A 29 -5.28 14.54 -1.86
C ALA A 29 -4.11 15.52 -1.61
N GLN A 30 -3.81 15.86 -0.35
CA GLN A 30 -2.78 16.86 -0.01
C GLN A 30 -1.37 16.50 -0.49
N GLY A 31 -0.91 15.27 -0.24
CA GLY A 31 0.45 14.84 -0.61
C GLY A 31 0.68 14.83 -2.13
N PRO A 32 -0.20 14.17 -2.92
CA PRO A 32 -0.15 14.18 -4.37
C PRO A 32 -0.58 15.51 -5.03
N GLY A 33 -1.15 16.46 -4.26
CA GLY A 33 -1.66 17.72 -4.78
C GLY A 33 -2.89 17.56 -5.68
N TRP A 34 -3.73 16.56 -5.43
CA TRP A 34 -4.93 16.32 -6.23
C TRP A 34 -6.01 17.36 -5.95
N GLU A 35 -6.73 17.73 -7.01
CA GLU A 35 -7.95 18.52 -6.86
C GLU A 35 -9.05 17.67 -6.20
N VAL A 36 -9.66 18.21 -5.14
CA VAL A 36 -10.74 17.54 -4.43
C VAL A 36 -12.08 17.92 -5.05
N THR A 37 -12.55 17.10 -5.98
CA THR A 37 -13.87 17.24 -6.61
C THR A 37 -14.88 16.25 -5.98
N PRO A 38 -16.20 16.49 -6.11
CA PRO A 38 -17.22 15.55 -5.64
C PRO A 38 -17.07 14.13 -6.22
N ASP A 39 -16.66 14.04 -7.48
CA ASP A 39 -16.40 12.76 -8.15
C ASP A 39 -15.14 12.07 -7.60
N ALA A 40 -14.08 12.84 -7.31
CA ALA A 40 -12.86 12.30 -6.71
C ALA A 40 -13.10 11.80 -5.28
N ILE A 41 -13.93 12.49 -4.49
CA ILE A 41 -14.37 12.05 -3.16
C ILE A 41 -15.12 10.71 -3.28
N SER A 42 -16.13 10.67 -4.15
CA SER A 42 -16.95 9.47 -4.37
C SER A 42 -16.09 8.30 -4.85
N PHE A 43 -15.15 8.55 -5.75
CA PHE A 43 -14.19 7.55 -6.22
C PHE A 43 -13.27 7.07 -5.10
N GLY A 44 -12.72 7.96 -4.28
CA GLY A 44 -11.91 7.61 -3.11
C GLY A 44 -12.64 6.68 -2.15
N GLN A 45 -13.90 6.99 -1.85
CA GLN A 45 -14.77 6.13 -1.02
C GLN A 45 -14.98 4.75 -1.64
N VAL A 46 -15.18 4.65 -2.97
CA VAL A 46 -15.27 3.35 -3.65
C VAL A 46 -13.93 2.60 -3.59
N VAL A 47 -12.80 3.27 -3.79
CA VAL A 47 -11.44 2.68 -3.74
C VAL A 47 -11.04 2.27 -2.32
N SER A 48 -11.63 2.85 -1.28
CA SER A 48 -11.40 2.45 0.10
C SER A 48 -11.77 0.98 0.38
N VAL A 49 -12.79 0.45 -0.30
CA VAL A 49 -13.27 -0.93 -0.12
C VAL A 49 -12.21 -1.96 -0.56
N PRO A 50 -11.68 -1.94 -1.80
CA PRO A 50 -10.60 -2.86 -2.17
C PRO A 50 -9.32 -2.61 -1.37
N MET A 51 -9.02 -1.37 -0.96
CA MET A 51 -7.89 -1.09 -0.07
C MET A 51 -8.05 -1.78 1.29
N PHE A 52 -9.25 -1.74 1.86
CA PHE A 52 -9.57 -2.49 3.08
C PHE A 52 -9.39 -4.00 2.88
N GLY A 53 -9.83 -4.53 1.73
CA GLY A 53 -9.64 -5.91 1.31
C GLY A 53 -8.17 -6.33 1.24
N ILE A 54 -7.30 -5.48 0.67
CA ILE A 54 -5.84 -5.70 0.65
C ILE A 54 -5.28 -5.80 2.07
N GLY A 55 -5.75 -4.93 2.98
CA GLY A 55 -5.38 -4.98 4.39
C GLY A 55 -5.82 -6.28 5.06
N MET A 56 -7.06 -6.73 4.81
CA MET A 56 -7.58 -8.00 5.32
C MET A 56 -6.78 -9.20 4.80
N ILE A 57 -6.48 -9.25 3.50
CA ILE A 57 -5.66 -10.32 2.91
C ILE A 57 -4.26 -10.32 3.56
N SER A 58 -3.64 -9.15 3.69
CA SER A 58 -2.32 -9.02 4.33
C SER A 58 -2.35 -9.47 5.80
N TRP A 59 -3.43 -9.15 6.52
CA TRP A 59 -3.62 -9.57 7.91
C TRP A 59 -3.75 -11.10 8.01
N MET A 60 -4.56 -11.72 7.14
CA MET A 60 -4.84 -13.16 7.22
C MET A 60 -3.79 -14.05 6.54
N ALA A 61 -2.96 -13.49 5.66
CA ALA A 61 -1.93 -14.22 4.92
C ALA A 61 -1.07 -15.16 5.78
N PRO A 62 -0.50 -14.73 6.94
CA PRO A 62 0.31 -15.61 7.78
C PRO A 62 -0.39 -16.87 8.28
N THR A 63 -1.73 -16.85 8.37
CA THR A 63 -2.53 -18.00 8.82
C THR A 63 -3.04 -18.88 7.68
N TRP A 64 -3.12 -18.34 6.45
CA TRP A 64 -3.66 -19.06 5.30
C TRP A 64 -2.60 -19.78 4.48
N VAL A 65 -1.45 -19.14 4.24
CA VAL A 65 -0.49 -19.63 3.25
C VAL A 65 0.76 -20.25 3.84
N VAL A 66 0.93 -20.26 5.18
CA VAL A 66 2.01 -20.88 5.99
C VAL A 66 3.31 -21.13 5.21
N ASP A 67 3.45 -22.29 4.55
CA ASP A 67 4.66 -22.69 3.81
C ASP A 67 5.01 -21.80 2.60
N ASN A 68 4.01 -21.16 2.00
CA ASN A 68 4.12 -20.25 0.87
C ASN A 68 4.16 -18.77 1.27
N LEU A 69 4.29 -18.45 2.57
CA LEU A 69 4.28 -17.06 3.05
C LEU A 69 5.37 -16.20 2.40
N LYS A 70 6.55 -16.75 2.11
CA LYS A 70 7.62 -16.05 1.36
C LYS A 70 7.19 -15.70 -0.06
N LYS A 71 6.51 -16.61 -0.77
CA LYS A 71 6.02 -16.36 -2.15
C LYS A 71 4.97 -15.25 -2.15
N LEU A 72 4.04 -15.30 -1.20
CA LEU A 72 3.04 -14.24 -1.06
C LEU A 72 3.68 -12.92 -0.64
N GLY A 73 4.73 -12.95 0.19
CA GLY A 73 5.50 -11.77 0.58
C GLY A 73 6.21 -11.11 -0.61
N MET A 74 6.75 -11.91 -1.54
CA MET A 74 7.29 -11.39 -2.79
C MET A 74 6.19 -10.74 -3.65
N LEU A 75 5.03 -11.39 -3.80
CA LEU A 75 3.93 -10.84 -4.59
C LEU A 75 3.37 -9.54 -4.00
N MET A 76 2.85 -9.61 -2.77
CA MET A 76 2.14 -8.50 -2.12
C MET A 76 3.10 -7.43 -1.59
N GLY A 77 4.20 -7.86 -1.00
CA GLY A 77 5.13 -6.99 -0.30
C GLY A 77 6.17 -6.36 -1.21
N VAL A 78 6.56 -7.02 -2.31
CA VAL A 78 7.59 -6.50 -3.24
C VAL A 78 6.96 -6.05 -4.55
N TYR A 79 6.31 -6.94 -5.29
CA TYR A 79 5.87 -6.63 -6.65
C TYR A 79 4.70 -5.64 -6.68
N ILE A 80 3.67 -5.84 -5.85
CA ILE A 80 2.53 -4.91 -5.79
C ILE A 80 2.94 -3.55 -5.23
N ASN A 81 3.72 -3.51 -4.14
CA ASN A 81 4.28 -2.24 -3.65
C ASN A 81 5.18 -1.57 -4.71
N GLY A 82 5.95 -2.34 -5.46
CA GLY A 82 6.73 -1.86 -6.60
C GLY A 82 5.87 -1.22 -7.68
N LEU A 83 4.68 -1.77 -7.97
CA LEU A 83 3.72 -1.18 -8.91
C LEU A 83 3.14 0.13 -8.38
N PHE A 84 2.80 0.23 -7.09
CA PHE A 84 2.38 1.51 -6.48
C PHE A 84 3.46 2.59 -6.62
N ILE A 85 4.72 2.24 -6.34
CA ILE A 85 5.87 3.13 -6.51
C ILE A 85 6.01 3.56 -7.98
N ALA A 86 5.92 2.61 -8.92
CA ALA A 86 6.04 2.88 -10.34
C ALA A 86 4.94 3.83 -10.86
N VAL A 87 3.70 3.63 -10.43
CA VAL A 87 2.56 4.51 -10.80
C VAL A 87 2.77 5.92 -10.27
N GLN A 88 3.21 6.08 -9.02
CA GLN A 88 3.47 7.43 -8.48
C GLN A 88 4.62 8.12 -9.22
N LEU A 89 5.71 7.41 -9.50
CA LEU A 89 6.82 7.96 -10.29
C LEU A 89 6.35 8.35 -11.70
N PHE A 90 5.47 7.57 -12.31
CA PHE A 90 4.86 7.91 -13.59
C PHE A 90 4.03 9.21 -13.49
N HIS A 91 3.15 9.35 -12.49
CA HIS A 91 2.37 10.58 -12.30
C HIS A 91 3.24 11.82 -12.05
N ILE A 92 4.33 11.66 -11.30
CA ILE A 92 5.32 12.74 -11.12
C ILE A 92 5.99 13.09 -12.45
N SER A 93 6.38 12.09 -13.24
CA SER A 93 7.07 12.31 -14.52
C SER A 93 6.20 13.00 -15.57
N THR A 94 4.88 12.87 -15.49
CA THR A 94 3.92 13.52 -16.40
C THR A 94 3.39 14.85 -15.85
N GLY A 95 3.74 15.22 -14.61
CA GLY A 95 3.19 16.38 -13.91
C GLY A 95 1.73 16.21 -13.47
N ALA A 96 1.19 14.99 -13.49
CA ALA A 96 -0.18 14.70 -13.06
C ALA A 96 -0.36 14.75 -11.53
N SER A 97 0.72 14.53 -10.76
CA SER A 97 0.71 14.70 -9.30
C SER A 97 2.09 15.06 -8.76
N THR A 98 2.14 15.61 -7.56
CA THR A 98 3.39 15.81 -6.80
C THR A 98 3.82 14.51 -6.10
N PHE A 99 5.01 14.54 -5.50
CA PHE A 99 5.48 13.44 -4.66
C PHE A 99 4.67 13.38 -3.36
N ASP A 100 4.01 12.25 -3.09
CA ASP A 100 3.31 11.97 -1.84
C ASP A 100 4.22 11.25 -0.84
N PRO A 101 4.77 11.94 0.17
CA PRO A 101 5.71 11.31 1.11
C PRO A 101 5.02 10.29 2.02
N LEU A 102 3.74 10.50 2.37
CA LEU A 102 3.00 9.63 3.30
C LEU A 102 2.68 8.29 2.66
N GLY A 103 2.39 8.27 1.36
CA GLY A 103 2.20 7.04 0.59
C GLY A 103 3.52 6.39 0.19
N MET A 104 4.45 7.17 -0.37
CA MET A 104 5.65 6.62 -1.03
C MET A 104 6.68 6.08 -0.07
N ILE A 105 7.03 6.84 0.97
CA ILE A 105 8.15 6.46 1.84
C ILE A 105 7.85 5.13 2.56
N PRO A 106 6.68 4.93 3.21
CA PRO A 106 6.35 3.65 3.82
C PRO A 106 6.27 2.52 2.80
N THR A 107 5.73 2.76 1.60
CA THR A 107 5.63 1.74 0.54
C THR A 107 7.00 1.26 0.07
N ILE A 108 7.96 2.18 -0.11
CA ILE A 108 9.36 1.84 -0.44
C ILE A 108 10.01 1.04 0.69
N ILE A 109 9.81 1.47 1.95
CA ILE A 109 10.32 0.76 3.13
C ILE A 109 9.73 -0.65 3.18
N PHE A 110 8.42 -0.82 3.00
CA PHE A 110 7.78 -2.14 2.96
C PHE A 110 8.36 -2.99 1.84
N ALA A 111 8.48 -2.47 0.61
CA ALA A 111 9.07 -3.19 -0.51
C ALA A 111 10.48 -3.70 -0.19
N ALA A 112 11.35 -2.84 0.35
CA ALA A 112 12.70 -3.20 0.72
C ALA A 112 12.73 -4.25 1.86
N LEU A 113 11.93 -4.06 2.91
CA LEU A 113 11.88 -4.97 4.05
C LEU A 113 11.29 -6.34 3.68
N PHE A 114 10.26 -6.39 2.86
CA PHE A 114 9.71 -7.64 2.33
C PHE A 114 10.71 -8.35 1.43
N PHE A 115 11.37 -7.63 0.52
CA PHE A 115 12.41 -8.22 -0.33
C PHE A 115 13.53 -8.82 0.51
N TRP A 116 14.04 -8.04 1.48
CA TRP A 116 15.06 -8.52 2.39
C TRP A 116 14.59 -9.74 3.18
N LYS A 117 13.42 -9.71 3.82
CA LYS A 117 12.96 -10.84 4.64
C LYS A 117 12.54 -12.07 3.84
N CYS A 118 12.12 -11.92 2.59
CA CYS A 118 11.84 -13.06 1.72
C CYS A 118 13.12 -13.71 1.16
N ARG A 119 14.23 -12.94 1.06
CA ARG A 119 15.50 -13.42 0.48
C ARG A 119 16.59 -13.74 1.52
N ALA A 120 16.57 -13.14 2.71
CA ALA A 120 17.61 -13.26 3.72
C ALA A 120 17.51 -14.49 4.62
N ALA A 121 16.89 -15.57 4.13
CA ALA A 121 16.84 -16.84 4.83
C ALA A 121 16.76 -17.96 3.79
N ASP A 122 17.91 -18.53 3.48
CA ASP A 122 18.19 -19.91 3.88
C ASP A 122 19.20 -19.86 5.04
#